data_AF-A0AAW7Z0J4-F1
#
_entry.id   AF-A0AAW7Z0J4-F1
#
_cell.length_a   1.000
_cell.length_b   1.000
_cell.length_c   1.000
_cell.angle_alpha   90.00
_cell.angle_beta   90.00
_cell.angle_gamma   90.00
#
_symmetry.space_group_name_H-M   'P 1'
#
loop_
_entity.id
_entity.type
_entity.pdbx_description
1 polymer ?
#
loop_
_entity_poly.entity_id
_entity_poly.type
_entity_poly.pdbx_seq_one_letter_code
_entity_poly.pdbx_strand_id
1 'polypeptide(L)'
;MPAGYSKSDAHYPELYVTDGDIQGPHTAGTLDYLAKFGYAPQMIVVGIVNPRETRERDLTLTSANKHDPEQVTNADLFLAFVEQEVIPEVKARYRTLDYQGLADTSHGGQFAINALVKRPGLFNGVVAVSPSLYWNKSQLLTLTEIKGLSTEQKEQLQSLFS
;
A
#
# COMPACT_ATOMS: atom_id res chain seq x y z
N MET A 1 -0.62 5.47 -16.51
CA MET A 1 -0.84 4.26 -17.35
C MET A 1 0.47 3.85 -18.01
N PRO A 2 0.75 2.55 -18.14
CA PRO A 2 1.98 2.07 -18.75
C PRO A 2 2.08 2.40 -20.24
N ALA A 3 3.31 2.51 -20.74
CA ALA A 3 3.56 2.81 -22.14
C ALA A 3 3.03 1.68 -23.04
N GLY A 4 2.28 2.06 -24.09
CA GLY A 4 1.70 1.08 -25.02
C GLY A 4 0.38 0.45 -24.57
N TYR A 5 -0.18 0.83 -23.42
CA TYR A 5 -1.47 0.30 -22.95
C TYR A 5 -2.57 0.38 -24.02
N SER A 6 -2.69 1.50 -24.76
CA SER A 6 -3.70 1.67 -25.82
C SER A 6 -3.37 0.95 -27.13
N LYS A 7 -2.21 0.31 -27.24
CA LYS A 7 -1.70 -0.31 -28.48
C LYS A 7 -1.70 -1.84 -28.42
N SER A 8 -2.09 -2.43 -27.30
CA SER A 8 -2.17 -3.88 -27.12
C SER A 8 -3.27 -4.26 -26.12
N ASP A 9 -3.63 -5.55 -26.12
CA ASP A 9 -4.54 -6.16 -25.15
C ASP A 9 -3.79 -6.77 -23.95
N ALA A 10 -2.55 -6.34 -23.72
CA ALA A 10 -1.77 -6.79 -22.59
C ALA A 10 -2.45 -6.39 -21.27
N HIS A 11 -2.28 -7.25 -20.27
CA HIS A 11 -2.70 -6.99 -18.90
C HIS A 11 -1.46 -6.65 -18.07
N TYR A 12 -1.63 -5.78 -17.07
CA TYR A 12 -0.53 -5.19 -16.33
C TYR A 12 -0.70 -5.40 -14.83
N PRO A 13 0.38 -5.63 -14.06
CA PRO A 13 0.31 -5.56 -12.61
C PRO A 13 -0.04 -4.14 -12.16
N GLU A 14 -0.60 -4.05 -10.96
CA GLU A 14 -1.10 -2.82 -10.36
C GLU A 14 -0.17 -2.39 -9.23
N LEU A 15 0.18 -1.10 -9.15
CA LEU A 15 0.88 -0.52 -8.00
C LEU A 15 0.03 0.59 -7.39
N TYR A 16 -0.45 0.33 -6.18
CA TYR A 16 -1.22 1.28 -5.38
C TYR A 16 -0.27 2.17 -4.57
N VAL A 17 -0.56 3.46 -4.55
CA VAL A 17 0.16 4.45 -3.73
C VAL A 17 -0.85 5.40 -3.07
N THR A 18 -0.65 5.66 -1.80
CA THR A 18 -1.31 6.72 -1.02
C THR A 18 -0.67 8.08 -1.34
N ASP A 19 -1.30 9.17 -0.91
CA ASP A 19 -0.87 10.53 -1.27
C ASP A 19 -0.74 10.72 -2.79
N GLY A 20 -1.70 10.16 -3.54
CA GLY A 20 -1.60 9.99 -5.00
C GLY A 20 -1.44 11.28 -5.81
N ASP A 21 -1.81 12.43 -5.25
CA ASP A 21 -1.60 13.75 -5.84
C ASP A 21 -0.13 14.19 -5.82
N ILE A 22 0.65 13.68 -4.86
CA ILE A 22 2.09 13.97 -4.70
C ILE A 22 2.94 12.77 -5.18
N GLN A 23 2.62 11.57 -4.71
CA GLN A 23 3.42 10.36 -4.96
C GLN A 23 3.13 9.76 -6.34
N GLY A 24 1.89 9.87 -6.84
CA GLY A 24 1.46 9.26 -8.09
C GLY A 24 2.34 9.61 -9.30
N PRO A 25 2.56 10.92 -9.61
CA PRO A 25 3.39 11.31 -10.74
C PRO A 25 4.86 10.88 -10.61
N HIS A 26 5.44 11.00 -9.41
CA HIS A 26 6.82 10.61 -9.15
C HIS A 26 7.02 9.09 -9.31
N THR A 27 6.12 8.29 -8.75
CA THR A 27 6.14 6.83 -8.86
C THR A 27 5.94 6.38 -10.31
N ALA A 28 4.99 6.98 -11.04
CA ALA A 28 4.75 6.65 -12.44
C ALA A 28 5.97 6.95 -13.32
N GLY A 29 6.62 8.10 -13.14
CA GLY A 29 7.84 8.45 -13.86
C GLY A 29 9.01 7.50 -13.57
N THR A 30 9.17 7.12 -12.31
CA THR A 30 10.21 6.16 -11.88
C THR A 30 9.99 4.79 -12.51
N LEU A 31 8.76 4.27 -12.45
CA LEU A 31 8.42 2.99 -13.06
C LEU A 31 8.55 3.00 -14.58
N ASP A 32 8.18 4.08 -15.27
CA ASP A 32 8.39 4.21 -16.72
C ASP A 32 9.88 4.13 -17.08
N TYR A 33 10.74 4.81 -16.32
CA TYR A 33 12.18 4.72 -16.48
C TYR A 33 12.67 3.28 -16.27
N LEU A 34 12.36 2.67 -15.12
CA LEU A 34 12.81 1.32 -14.79
C LEU A 34 12.35 0.28 -15.81
N ALA A 35 11.11 0.42 -16.30
CA ALA A 35 10.55 -0.50 -17.30
C ALA A 35 11.21 -0.38 -18.67
N LYS A 36 11.68 0.81 -19.08
CA LYS A 36 12.45 0.98 -20.33
C LYS A 36 13.79 0.26 -20.30
N PHE A 37 14.38 0.11 -19.12
CA PHE A 37 15.64 -0.62 -18.92
C PHE A 37 15.46 -2.07 -18.48
N GLY A 38 14.21 -2.55 -18.40
CA GLY A 38 13.91 -3.93 -18.01
C GLY A 38 14.12 -4.25 -16.52
N TYR A 39 14.26 -3.24 -15.66
CA TYR A 39 14.43 -3.43 -14.22
C TYR A 39 13.10 -3.60 -13.46
N ALA A 40 12.00 -3.18 -14.06
CA ALA A 40 10.65 -3.38 -13.54
C ALA A 40 9.70 -3.73 -14.69
N PRO A 41 8.60 -4.46 -14.45
CA PRO A 41 7.55 -4.60 -15.44
C PRO A 41 6.86 -3.24 -15.68
N GLN A 42 6.23 -3.08 -16.84
CA GLN A 42 5.26 -2.00 -17.05
C GLN A 42 4.07 -2.22 -16.10
N MET A 43 3.62 -1.19 -15.37
CA MET A 43 2.57 -1.31 -14.36
C MET A 43 1.50 -0.21 -14.50
N ILE A 44 0.29 -0.49 -14.04
CA ILE A 44 -0.73 0.53 -13.79
C ILE A 44 -0.48 1.12 -12.41
N VAL A 45 -0.17 2.42 -12.34
CA VAL A 45 -0.06 3.15 -11.07
C VAL A 45 -1.42 3.73 -10.69
N VAL A 46 -1.91 3.35 -9.51
CA VAL A 46 -3.17 3.83 -8.94
C VAL A 46 -2.84 4.72 -7.75
N GLY A 47 -2.93 6.03 -7.94
CA GLY A 47 -2.75 7.01 -6.87
C GLY A 47 -4.06 7.28 -6.14
N ILE A 48 -4.10 6.96 -4.85
CA ILE A 48 -5.23 7.26 -3.97
C ILE A 48 -4.93 8.57 -3.26
N VAL A 49 -5.73 9.60 -3.52
CA VAL A 49 -5.53 10.91 -2.92
C VAL A 49 -6.03 10.88 -1.48
N ASN A 50 -5.16 11.24 -0.54
CA ASN A 50 -5.49 11.40 0.86
C ASN A 50 -5.52 12.91 1.19
N PRO A 51 -6.70 13.55 1.26
CA PRO A 51 -6.80 14.97 1.61
C PRO A 51 -6.12 15.26 2.94
N ARG A 52 -5.52 16.45 3.07
CA ARG A 52 -4.76 16.83 4.27
C ARG A 52 -5.55 16.65 5.57
N GLU A 53 -6.85 16.89 5.52
CA GLU A 53 -7.78 16.82 6.65
C GLU A 53 -8.01 15.39 7.13
N THR A 54 -7.87 14.39 6.25
CA THR A 54 -8.13 12.98 6.57
C THR A 54 -6.89 12.11 6.49
N ARG A 55 -5.79 12.59 5.92
CA ARG A 55 -4.56 11.82 5.71
C ARG A 55 -4.03 11.16 6.97
N GLU A 56 -3.96 11.87 8.09
CA GLU A 56 -3.50 11.27 9.36
C GLU A 56 -4.46 10.20 9.86
N ARG A 57 -5.77 10.45 9.76
CA ARG A 57 -6.82 9.50 10.11
C ARG A 57 -6.70 8.23 9.26
N ASP A 58 -6.57 8.38 7.95
CA ASP A 58 -6.62 7.29 6.97
C ASP A 58 -5.33 6.45 6.97
N LEU A 59 -4.18 7.08 7.23
CA LEU A 59 -2.87 6.44 7.06
C LEU A 59 -2.19 6.03 8.38
N THR A 60 -2.75 6.39 9.53
CA THR A 60 -2.16 6.04 10.83
C THR A 60 -3.08 5.21 11.68
N LEU A 61 -2.50 4.28 12.43
CA LEU A 61 -3.22 3.53 13.45
C LEU A 61 -3.62 4.50 14.55
N THR A 62 -4.91 4.79 14.67
CA THR A 62 -5.44 5.54 15.80
C THR A 62 -6.71 4.91 16.35
N SER A 63 -6.66 4.58 17.65
CA SER A 63 -7.79 4.70 18.57
C SER A 63 -7.23 5.12 19.95
N ALA A 64 -7.99 5.91 20.73
CA ALA A 64 -7.53 6.56 21.96
C ALA A 64 -7.21 5.58 23.12
N ASN A 65 -7.61 4.32 23.01
CA ASN A 65 -7.43 3.30 24.04
C ASN A 65 -6.47 2.22 23.58
N LYS A 66 -5.26 2.24 24.15
CA LYS A 66 -4.13 1.36 23.83
C LYS A 66 -4.34 -0.14 24.15
N HIS A 67 -5.55 -0.59 24.43
CA HIS A 67 -5.78 -1.88 25.12
C HIS A 67 -6.68 -2.85 24.37
N ASP A 68 -7.30 -2.46 23.27
CA ASP A 68 -8.13 -3.36 22.47
C ASP A 68 -7.56 -3.53 21.05
N PRO A 69 -6.86 -4.65 20.76
CA PRO A 69 -6.36 -4.96 19.41
C PRO A 69 -7.47 -5.33 18.41
N GLU A 70 -8.69 -5.62 18.88
CA GLU A 70 -9.86 -5.90 18.02
C GLU A 70 -10.61 -4.62 17.63
N GLN A 71 -10.26 -3.47 18.20
CA GLN A 71 -10.88 -2.20 17.84
C GLN A 71 -10.47 -1.78 16.42
N VAL A 72 -11.45 -1.63 15.54
CA VAL A 72 -11.26 -1.12 14.17
C VAL A 72 -10.61 0.26 14.24
N THR A 73 -9.42 0.40 13.66
CA THR A 73 -8.74 1.70 13.54
C THR A 73 -9.19 2.43 12.28
N ASN A 74 -8.97 3.73 12.23
CA ASN A 74 -9.30 4.51 11.03
C ASN A 74 -8.52 4.04 9.77
N ALA A 75 -7.28 3.58 9.94
CA ALA A 75 -6.49 2.99 8.87
C ALA A 75 -7.06 1.64 8.39
N ASP A 76 -7.73 0.88 9.26
CA ASP A 76 -8.41 -0.36 8.86
C ASP A 76 -9.68 -0.07 8.04
N LEU A 77 -10.40 1.01 8.37
CA LEU A 77 -11.54 1.47 7.58
C LEU A 77 -11.09 1.93 6.19
N PHE A 78 -9.99 2.69 6.12
CA PHE A 78 -9.41 3.09 4.84
C PHE A 78 -8.91 1.87 4.05
N LEU A 79 -8.27 0.90 4.70
CA LEU A 79 -7.85 -0.35 4.07
C LEU A 79 -9.03 -1.15 3.51
N ALA A 80 -10.16 -1.21 4.25
CA ALA A 80 -11.38 -1.85 3.78
C ALA A 80 -11.96 -1.13 2.55
N PHE A 81 -11.93 0.21 2.52
CA PHE A 81 -12.30 0.98 1.33
C PHE A 81 -11.40 0.65 0.13
N VAL A 82 -10.09 0.53 0.33
CA VAL A 82 -9.16 0.12 -0.74
C VAL A 82 -9.48 -1.29 -1.25
N GLU A 83 -9.69 -2.24 -0.34
CA GLU A 83 -9.99 -3.64 -0.64
C GLU A 83 -11.33 -3.83 -1.36
N GLN A 84 -12.38 -3.16 -0.89
CA GLN A 84 -13.77 -3.46 -1.28
C GLN A 84 -14.29 -2.53 -2.38
N GLU A 85 -13.70 -1.35 -2.54
CA GLU A 85 -14.15 -0.36 -3.52
C GLU A 85 -13.06 -0.07 -4.55
N VAL A 86 -11.87 0.38 -4.12
CA VAL A 86 -10.85 0.85 -5.06
C VAL A 86 -10.33 -0.28 -5.95
N ILE A 87 -9.90 -1.40 -5.38
CA ILE A 87 -9.35 -2.53 -6.15
C ILE A 87 -10.38 -3.08 -7.14
N PRO A 88 -11.64 -3.40 -6.76
CA PRO A 88 -12.66 -3.84 -7.70
C PRO A 88 -12.94 -2.83 -8.81
N GLU A 89 -13.00 -1.53 -8.50
CA GLU A 89 -13.23 -0.47 -9.47
C GLU A 89 -12.08 -0.32 -10.48
N VAL A 90 -10.83 -0.56 -10.08
CA VAL A 90 -9.68 -0.61 -10.99
C VAL A 90 -9.75 -1.83 -11.88
N LYS A 91 -9.97 -3.03 -11.31
CA LYS A 91 -10.08 -4.29 -12.06
C LYS A 91 -11.23 -4.28 -13.06
N ALA A 92 -12.33 -3.59 -12.77
CA ALA A 92 -13.46 -3.46 -13.67
C ALA A 92 -13.19 -2.52 -14.86
N ARG A 93 -12.32 -1.51 -14.69
CA ARG A 93 -12.06 -0.48 -15.72
C ARG A 93 -10.81 -0.72 -16.56
N TYR A 94 -9.83 -1.44 -16.03
CA TYR A 94 -8.51 -1.60 -16.65
C TYR A 94 -8.13 -3.06 -16.84
N ARG A 95 -7.24 -3.32 -17.80
CA ARG A 95 -6.67 -4.66 -18.06
C ARG A 95 -5.57 -4.93 -17.05
N THR A 96 -5.92 -5.62 -15.96
CA THR A 96 -4.99 -5.90 -14.87
C THR A 96 -4.63 -7.38 -14.75
N LEU A 97 -3.45 -7.66 -14.22
CA LEU A 97 -3.06 -9.00 -13.79
C LEU A 97 -3.51 -9.22 -12.34
N ASP A 98 -3.57 -10.48 -11.91
CA ASP A 98 -3.74 -10.82 -10.50
C ASP A 98 -2.41 -10.65 -9.73
N TYR A 99 -1.87 -9.44 -9.81
CA TYR A 99 -0.67 -9.03 -9.11
C TYR A 99 -0.76 -7.54 -8.76
N GLN A 100 -0.98 -7.26 -7.49
CA GLN A 100 -1.14 -5.92 -6.96
C GLN A 100 -0.14 -5.65 -5.85
N GLY A 101 0.61 -4.56 -6.00
CA GLY A 101 1.56 -4.07 -5.01
C GLY A 101 1.07 -2.83 -4.30
N LEU A 102 1.62 -2.56 -3.12
CA LEU A 102 1.43 -1.34 -2.35
C LEU A 102 2.80 -0.71 -2.07
N ALA A 103 3.01 0.57 -2.38
CA ALA A 103 4.27 1.26 -2.14
C ALA A 103 4.08 2.67 -1.59
N ASP A 104 4.44 2.87 -0.32
CA ASP A 104 4.07 4.09 0.40
C ASP A 104 5.17 4.66 1.29
N THR A 105 5.11 5.96 1.55
CA THR A 105 6.12 6.71 2.31
C THR A 105 5.57 7.30 3.61
N SER A 106 6.38 7.35 4.67
CA SER A 106 6.03 8.01 5.94
C SER A 106 4.76 7.44 6.61
N HIS A 107 3.68 8.22 6.76
CA HIS A 107 2.39 7.69 7.26
C HIS A 107 1.80 6.65 6.31
N GLY A 108 1.93 6.82 4.99
CA GLY A 108 1.58 5.77 4.05
C GLY A 108 2.40 4.50 4.30
N GLY A 109 3.68 4.63 4.66
CA GLY A 109 4.51 3.47 5.03
C GLY A 109 3.98 2.73 6.28
N GLN A 110 3.39 3.46 7.23
CA GLN A 110 2.68 2.85 8.36
C GLN A 110 1.39 2.13 7.90
N PHE A 111 0.63 2.74 6.98
CA PHE A 111 -0.53 2.10 6.35
C PHE A 111 -0.14 0.83 5.58
N ALA A 112 0.97 0.84 4.86
CA ALA A 112 1.48 -0.32 4.13
C ALA A 112 1.81 -1.49 5.06
N ILE A 113 2.46 -1.22 6.20
CA ILE A 113 2.69 -2.25 7.22
C ILE A 113 1.36 -2.72 7.81
N ASN A 114 0.40 -1.82 8.06
CA ASN A 114 -0.92 -2.22 8.53
C ASN A 114 -1.62 -3.17 7.55
N ALA A 115 -1.58 -2.86 6.25
CA ALA A 115 -2.15 -3.70 5.21
C ALA A 115 -1.54 -5.11 5.20
N LEU A 116 -0.22 -5.21 5.28
CA LEU A 116 0.50 -6.49 5.36
C LEU A 116 0.08 -7.35 6.56
N VAL A 117 -0.17 -6.71 7.70
CA VAL A 117 -0.51 -7.38 8.96
C VAL A 117 -1.99 -7.77 9.00
N LYS A 118 -2.90 -6.84 8.66
CA LYS A 118 -4.35 -6.97 8.82
C LYS A 118 -5.05 -7.64 7.64
N ARG A 119 -4.44 -7.63 6.45
CA ARG A 119 -4.96 -8.25 5.21
C ARG A 119 -3.86 -9.02 4.49
N PRO A 120 -3.32 -10.09 5.11
CA PRO A 120 -2.33 -10.93 4.44
C PRO A 120 -2.81 -11.41 3.08
N GLY A 121 -1.99 -11.25 2.05
CA GLY A 121 -2.29 -11.68 0.69
C GLY A 121 -3.17 -10.71 -0.11
N LEU A 122 -3.66 -9.62 0.49
CA LEU A 122 -4.34 -8.58 -0.29
C LEU A 122 -3.39 -7.95 -1.30
N PHE A 123 -2.16 -7.66 -0.90
CA PHE A 123 -1.09 -7.21 -1.80
C PHE A 123 -0.02 -8.29 -1.95
N ASN A 124 0.38 -8.58 -3.18
CA ASN A 124 1.44 -9.54 -3.48
C ASN A 124 2.84 -9.02 -3.11
N GLY A 125 2.99 -7.69 -3.08
CA GLY A 125 4.21 -7.02 -2.66
C GLY A 125 3.90 -5.73 -1.91
N VAL A 126 4.62 -5.48 -0.82
CA VAL A 126 4.46 -4.28 0.01
C VAL A 126 5.83 -3.61 0.15
N VAL A 127 5.87 -2.31 -0.11
CA VAL A 127 7.04 -1.45 0.07
C VAL A 127 6.66 -0.31 1.00
N ALA A 128 7.31 -0.24 2.15
CA ALA A 128 7.15 0.82 3.13
C ALA A 128 8.45 1.63 3.20
N VAL A 129 8.42 2.84 2.64
CA VAL A 129 9.57 3.73 2.57
C VAL A 129 9.55 4.66 3.78
N SER A 130 10.59 4.59 4.61
CA SER A 130 10.71 5.42 5.83
C SER A 130 9.42 5.45 6.65
N PRO A 131 8.82 4.29 7.00
CA PRO A 131 7.55 4.24 7.71
C PRO A 131 7.64 4.98 9.04
N SER A 132 6.61 5.74 9.41
CA SER A 132 6.58 6.52 10.65
C SER A 132 6.38 5.64 11.90
N LEU A 133 7.28 4.69 12.17
CA LEU A 133 7.21 3.77 13.31
C LEU A 133 7.29 4.46 14.68
N TYR A 134 7.76 5.70 14.74
CA TYR A 134 7.80 6.50 15.97
C TYR A 134 6.42 7.04 16.35
N TRP A 135 5.47 7.05 15.40
CA TRP A 135 4.15 7.65 15.58
C TRP A 135 3.38 7.01 16.74
N ASN A 136 2.66 7.85 17.49
CA ASN A 136 1.82 7.46 18.62
C ASN A 136 2.47 6.45 19.59
N LYS A 137 3.70 6.76 20.05
CA LYS A 137 4.47 5.91 20.99
C LYS A 137 4.76 4.50 20.42
N SER A 138 5.09 4.45 19.13
CA SER A 138 5.40 3.21 18.41
C SER A 138 4.31 2.15 18.44
N GLN A 139 3.04 2.59 18.42
CA GLN A 139 1.88 1.71 18.49
C GLN A 139 1.94 0.56 17.46
N LEU A 140 2.41 0.84 16.24
CA LEU A 140 2.55 -0.17 15.20
C LEU A 140 3.42 -1.35 15.67
N LEU A 141 4.55 -1.10 16.35
CA LEU A 141 5.44 -2.15 16.85
C LEU A 141 4.84 -2.98 18.00
N THR A 142 3.77 -2.47 18.61
CA THR A 142 3.12 -3.13 19.76
C THR A 142 1.97 -4.05 19.36
N LEU A 143 1.59 -4.08 18.07
CA LEU A 143 0.55 -4.98 17.58
C LEU A 143 0.92 -6.43 17.85
N THR A 144 0.07 -7.15 18.58
CA THR A 144 0.22 -8.58 18.87
C THR A 144 0.24 -9.43 17.60
N GLU A 145 -0.48 -8.99 16.56
CA GLU A 145 -0.51 -9.62 15.24
C GLU A 145 0.85 -9.60 14.54
N ILE A 146 1.69 -8.58 14.78
CA ILE A 146 3.08 -8.57 14.27
C ILE A 146 3.89 -9.74 14.88
N LYS A 147 3.58 -10.15 16.11
CA LYS A 147 4.22 -11.31 16.74
C LYS A 147 3.70 -12.64 16.17
N GLY A 148 2.48 -12.64 15.62
CA GLY A 148 1.78 -13.79 15.04
C GLY A 148 2.00 -14.00 13.54
N LEU A 149 2.79 -13.16 12.87
CA LEU A 149 3.02 -13.24 11.43
C LEU A 149 3.58 -14.62 10.99
N SER A 150 3.14 -15.06 9.80
CA SER A 150 3.72 -16.22 9.11
C SER A 150 5.19 -15.97 8.76
N THR A 151 5.93 -17.03 8.41
CA THR A 151 7.34 -16.90 7.98
C THR A 151 7.47 -15.96 6.78
N GLU A 152 6.60 -16.12 5.77
CA GLU A 152 6.59 -15.28 4.58
C GLU A 152 6.28 -13.81 4.91
N GLN A 153 5.32 -13.55 5.79
CA GLN A 153 5.02 -12.19 6.25
C GLN A 153 6.18 -11.59 7.06
N LYS A 154 6.90 -12.39 7.85
CA LYS A 154 8.08 -11.95 8.58
C LYS A 154 9.21 -11.59 7.63
N GLU A 155 9.42 -12.37 6.57
CA GLU A 155 10.42 -12.09 5.53
C GLU A 155 10.07 -10.81 4.78
N GLN A 156 8.82 -10.64 4.36
CA GLN A 156 8.35 -9.39 3.76
C GLN A 156 8.53 -8.20 4.71
N LEU A 157 8.11 -8.33 5.98
CA LEU A 157 8.28 -7.27 6.97
C LEU A 157 9.76 -6.94 7.25
N GLN A 158 10.64 -7.94 7.29
CA GLN A 158 12.09 -7.74 7.45
C GLN A 158 12.67 -6.96 6.26
N SER A 159 12.23 -7.26 5.04
CA SER A 159 12.66 -6.54 3.82
C SER A 159 12.32 -5.05 3.85
N LEU A 160 11.34 -4.63 4.66
CA LEU A 160 10.98 -3.22 4.84
C LEU A 160 11.97 -2.44 5.73
N PHE A 161 12.85 -3.14 6.47
CA PHE A 161 13.78 -2.54 7.43
C PHE A 161 15.27 -2.74 7.09
N SER A 162 15.57 -3.43 5.99
CA SER A 162 16.93 -3.74 5.50
C SER A 162 17.34 -2.85 4.34
#